data_AF-A0A6P3CDG1-F1
#
_entry.id   AF-A0A6P3CDG1-F1
#
_cell.length_a   1.000
_cell.length_b   1.000
_cell.length_c   1.000
_cell.angle_alpha   90.00
_cell.angle_beta   90.00
_cell.angle_gamma   90.00
#
_symmetry.space_group_name_H-M   'P 1'
#
loop_
_entity.id
_entity.type
_entity.pdbx_description
1 polymer ?
#
loop_
_entity_poly.entity_id
_entity_poly.type
_entity_poly.pdbx_seq_one_letter_code
_entity_poly.pdbx_strand_id
1 'polypeptide(L)' 'MDHWRLAYLGIRQVPRELSEFELATFFTFSKRERVAIDSRRTDLFRLAVALHIGFLRMTGRPLGSYKQIPTC' A
#
# COMPACT_ATOMS: atom_id res chain seq x y z
N MET A 1 2.07 -5.32 -26.05
CA MET A 1 2.14 -4.13 -25.17
C MET A 1 2.72 -4.60 -23.85
N ASP A 2 3.98 -4.28 -23.59
CA ASP A 2 4.84 -4.91 -22.58
C ASP A 2 4.38 -4.74 -21.12
N HIS A 3 3.52 -5.64 -20.65
CA HIS A 3 3.04 -5.73 -19.26
C HIS A 3 4.13 -6.21 -18.26
N TRP A 4 5.32 -6.58 -18.75
CA TRP A 4 6.43 -7.12 -17.94
C TRP A 4 7.37 -6.06 -17.34
N ARG A 5 7.13 -4.77 -17.57
CA ARG A 5 8.02 -3.67 -17.13
C ARG A 5 7.49 -2.83 -15.95
N LEU A 6 6.30 -3.11 -15.44
CA LEU A 6 5.79 -2.40 -14.26
C LEU A 6 6.38 -3.05 -13.00
N ALA A 7 7.36 -2.37 -12.40
CA ALA A 7 7.91 -2.73 -11.09
C ALA A 7 6.83 -2.50 -10.02
N TYR A 8 6.07 -3.55 -9.71
CA TYR A 8 5.19 -3.56 -8.55
C TYR A 8 6.05 -3.67 -7.27
N LEU A 9 5.58 -3.04 -6.20
CA LEU A 9 6.11 -3.27 -4.84
C LEU A 9 6.17 -4.78 -4.59
N GLY A 10 7.37 -5.35 -4.46
CA GLY A 10 7.55 -6.76 -4.13
C GLY A 10 7.61 -7.76 -5.29
N ILE A 11 7.62 -7.37 -6.58
CA ILE A 11 7.58 -8.33 -7.70
C ILE A 11 8.83 -9.26 -7.79
N ARG A 12 9.93 -8.86 -7.14
CA ARG A 12 11.16 -9.66 -7.00
C ARG A 12 11.78 -9.59 -5.62
N GLN A 13 11.56 -8.47 -4.93
CA GLN A 13 12.04 -8.16 -3.60
C GLN A 13 11.25 -6.96 -3.10
N VAL A 14 10.92 -6.93 -1.80
CA VAL A 14 10.43 -5.72 -1.15
C VAL A 14 11.48 -4.62 -1.36
N PRO A 15 11.11 -3.37 -1.69
CA PRO A 15 12.08 -2.29 -1.87
C PRO A 15 13.02 -2.26 -0.66
N ARG A 16 14.32 -2.12 -0.89
CA ARG A 16 15.31 -2.17 0.21
C ARG A 16 15.11 -1.01 1.18
N GLU A 17 14.44 0.04 0.71
CA GLU A 17 13.99 1.21 1.47
C GLU A 17 12.72 0.93 2.30
N LEU A 18 12.13 -0.26 2.23
CA LEU A 18 10.96 -0.66 3.00
C LEU A 18 11.38 -1.73 4.01
N SER A 19 12.20 -1.32 4.97
CA SER A 19 12.66 -2.14 6.09
C SER A 19 11.60 -2.19 7.19
N GLU A 20 11.90 -2.94 8.26
CA GLU A 20 11.08 -2.98 9.47
C GLU A 20 10.85 -1.58 10.06
N PHE A 21 11.83 -0.67 9.94
CA PHE A 21 11.70 0.70 10.41
C PHE A 21 10.61 1.47 9.65
N GLU A 22 10.59 1.41 8.32
CA GLU A 22 9.58 2.08 7.51
C GLU A 22 8.20 1.46 7.72
N LEU A 23 8.12 0.14 7.90
CA LEU A 23 6.87 -0.53 8.26
C LEU A 23 6.34 -0.07 9.62
N ALA A 24 7.19 -0.05 10.65
CA ALA A 24 6.80 0.40 11.99
C ALA A 24 6.40 1.89 11.98
N THR A 25 7.10 2.71 11.19
CA THR A 25 6.88 4.16 11.15
C THR A 25 5.66 4.56 10.33
N PHE A 26 5.48 3.98 9.14
CA PHE A 26 4.48 4.44 8.17
C PHE A 26 3.25 3.53 8.08
N PHE A 27 3.37 2.24 8.43
CA PHE A 27 2.30 1.25 8.34
C PHE A 27 1.72 0.84 9.70
N THR A 28 2.11 1.51 10.77
CA THR A 28 1.41 1.44 12.06
C THR A 28 0.27 2.46 12.10
N PHE A 29 -0.96 1.94 12.08
CA PHE A 29 -2.18 2.75 12.01
C PHE A 29 -2.74 3.11 13.40
N SER A 30 -3.09 4.38 13.56
CA SER A 30 -3.87 4.91 14.68
C SER A 30 -5.27 4.29 14.72
N LYS A 31 -5.96 4.45 15.85
CA LYS A 31 -7.35 3.98 16.00
C LYS A 31 -8.29 4.54 14.93
N ARG A 32 -8.13 5.83 14.58
CA ARG A 32 -8.95 6.49 13.56
C ARG A 32 -8.70 5.92 12.16
N GLU A 33 -7.44 5.66 11.81
CA GLU A 33 -7.08 5.04 10.53
C GLU A 33 -7.58 3.60 10.44
N ARG A 34 -7.49 2.83 11.53
CA ARG A 34 -8.04 1.46 11.60
C ARG A 34 -9.54 1.44 11.34
N VAL A 35 -10.32 2.33 11.96
CA VAL A 35 -11.76 2.46 11.67
C VAL A 35 -12.01 2.74 10.18
N ALA A 36 -11.21 3.60 9.54
CA ALA A 36 -11.34 3.89 8.12
C ALA A 36 -10.97 2.69 7.23
N ILE A 37 -9.96 1.92 7.60
CA ILE A 37 -9.55 0.68 6.94
C ILE A 37 -10.66 -0.37 7.09
N ASP A 38 -11.09 -0.65 8.33
CA ASP A 38 -12.04 -1.70 8.66
C ASP A 38 -13.46 -1.44 8.12
N SER A 39 -13.78 -0.18 7.81
CA SER A 39 -15.02 0.21 7.13
C SER A 39 -15.16 -0.38 5.72
N ARG A 40 -14.07 -0.89 5.12
CA ARG A 40 -14.10 -1.49 3.77
C ARG A 40 -14.61 -2.93 3.82
N ARG A 41 -15.40 -3.29 2.81
CA ARG A 41 -16.14 -4.55 2.73
C ARG A 41 -15.28 -5.78 2.45
N THR A 42 -14.17 -5.64 1.71
CA THR A 42 -13.30 -6.77 1.34
C THR A 42 -11.88 -6.53 1.84
N ASP A 43 -11.18 -7.61 2.17
CA ASP A 43 -9.80 -7.54 2.64
C ASP A 43 -8.87 -6.88 1.61
N LEU A 44 -9.17 -7.05 0.31
CA LEU A 44 -8.46 -6.36 -0.76
C LEU A 44 -8.61 -4.83 -0.65
N PHE A 45 -9.82 -4.32 -0.40
CA PHE A 45 -10.03 -2.89 -0.23
C PHE A 45 -9.48 -2.37 1.10
N ARG A 46 -9.49 -3.18 2.16
CA ARG A 46 -8.81 -2.85 3.42
C ARG A 46 -7.31 -2.68 3.20
N LEU A 47 -6.68 -3.64 2.52
CA LEU A 47 -5.28 -3.59 2.16
C LEU A 47 -4.97 -2.39 1.26
N ALA A 48 -5.78 -2.13 0.24
CA ALA A 48 -5.59 -0.99 -0.65
C ALA A 48 -5.59 0.35 0.10
N VAL A 49 -6.51 0.52 1.06
CA VAL A 49 -6.58 1.73 1.89
C VAL A 49 -5.39 1.81 2.85
N ALA A 50 -5.02 0.71 3.51
CA ALA A 50 -3.86 0.64 4.38
C ALA A 50 -2.57 1.01 3.63
N LEU A 51 -2.38 0.47 2.42
CA LEU A 51 -1.26 0.79 1.54
C LEU A 51 -1.26 2.27 1.14
N HIS A 52 -2.42 2.83 0.80
CA HIS A 52 -2.53 4.24 0.44
C HIS A 52 -2.15 5.18 1.59
N ILE A 53 -2.62 4.88 2.81
CA ILE A 53 -2.28 5.66 4.00
C ILE A 53 -0.78 5.59 4.29
N GLY A 54 -0.19 4.39 4.31
CA GLY A 54 1.24 4.22 4.57
C GLY A 54 2.11 4.88 3.52
N PHE A 55 1.77 4.73 2.24
CA PHE A 55 2.48 5.38 1.13
C PHE A 55 2.39 6.91 1.18
N LEU A 56 1.21 7.45 1.51
CA LEU A 56 1.02 8.90 1.67
C LEU A 56 1.89 9.45 2.80
N ARG A 57 1.99 8.74 3.93
CA ARG A 57 2.85 9.14 5.05
C ARG A 57 4.34 9.08 4.69
N MET A 58 4.75 8.03 3.96
CA MET A 58 6.14 7.81 3.58
C MET A 58 6.64 8.81 2.53
N THR A 59 5.80 9.15 1.54
CA THR A 59 6.22 9.91 0.35
C THR A 59 5.65 11.33 0.29
N GLY A 60 4.68 11.66 1.14
CA GLY A 60 3.93 12.92 1.08
C GLY A 60 3.01 13.05 -0.13
N ARG A 61 2.83 11.97 -0.92
CA ARG A 61 2.03 11.97 -2.16
C ARG A 61 1.05 10.78 -2.17
N PRO A 62 -0.16 10.95 -2.73
CA PRO A 62 -1.10 9.84 -2.85
C PRO A 62 -0.58 8.79 -3.83
N LEU A 63 -0.92 7.51 -3.61
CA LEU A 63 -0.75 6.50 -4.65
C LEU A 63 -1.56 6.90 -5.88
N GLY A 64 -0.97 6.70 -7.07
CA GLY A 64 -1.70 6.86 -8.33
C GLY A 64 -2.98 6.03 -8.33
N SER A 65 -4.05 6.57 -8.90
CA SER A 65 -5.35 5.89 -8.94
C SER A 65 -5.31 4.79 -10.00
N TYR A 66 -5.00 3.57 -9.59
CA TYR A 66 -5.09 2.37 -10.43
C TYR A 66 -6.35 1.60 -10.05
N LYS A 67 -7.19 1.27 -11.04
CA LYS A 67 -8.53 0.68 -10.82
C LYS A 67 -8.51 -0.71 -10.16
N GLN A 68 -7.41 -1.44 -10.24
CA GLN A 68 -7.24 -2.76 -9.64
C GLN A 68 -5.79 -2.98 -9.21
N ILE A 69 -5.60 -3.64 -8.08
CA ILE A 69 -4.39 -4.44 -7.84
C ILE A 69 -4.48 -5.60 -8.84
N PRO A 70 -3.53 -5.80 -9.75
CA PRO A 70 -3.60 -6.88 -10.73
C PRO A 70 -3.80 -8.21 -9.99
N THR A 71 -4.87 -8.93 -10.35
CA THR A 71 -5.00 -10.32 -9.95
C THR A 71 -4.01 -11.15 -10.76
N CYS A 72 -3.29 -12.01 -10.04
CA CYS A 72 -2.28 -12.93 -10.54
C CYS A 72 -2.73 -13.71 -11.78
#